data_AF-A0A1Y3NMF4-F1
#
_entry.id   AF-A0A1Y3NMF4-F1
#
_cell.length_a   1.000
_cell.length_b   1.000
_cell.length_c   1.000
_cell.angle_alpha   90.00
_cell.angle_beta   90.00
_cell.angle_gamma   90.00
#
_symmetry.space_group_name_H-M   'P 1'
#
loop_
_entity.id
_entity.type
_entity.pdbx_description
1 polymer ?
#
loop_
_entity_poly.entity_id
_entity_poly.type
_entity_poly.pdbx_seq_one_letter_code
_entity_poly.pdbx_strand_id
1 'polypeptide(L)'
;MVVTIDSGLAYTENGAIGYKTSGKELLDINFAITSMRNMDENQIKEKYRKAFNEENMLAVKWLFYARDCRDGVGERRLFRIYLDYLSKTNPEIVRAVLSLIPEYGRWNDLFGLLDGDLNDDVFNVIKNQLKEDKKNMKENKSISLCAKWMPSINTSSNLQKNWLEK
;
A
#
# COMPACT_ATOMS: atom_id res chain seq x y z
N MET A 1 22.10 34.75 22.31
CA MET A 1 21.27 33.96 21.37
C MET A 1 19.88 33.87 21.95
N VAL A 2 18.89 34.48 21.30
CA VAL A 2 17.48 34.30 21.69
C VAL A 2 17.05 32.96 21.13
N VAL A 3 16.79 32.00 22.01
CA VAL A 3 16.18 30.72 21.63
C VAL A 3 14.72 31.02 21.33
N THR A 4 14.36 31.18 20.06
CA THR A 4 12.97 31.20 19.64
C THR A 4 12.44 29.78 19.83
N ILE A 5 11.61 29.60 20.86
CA ILE A 5 10.84 28.38 21.06
C ILE A 5 9.87 28.32 19.88
N ASP A 6 10.04 27.35 18.96
CA ASP A 6 9.02 27.07 17.95
C ASP A 6 7.73 26.77 18.70
N SER A 7 6.71 27.61 18.53
CA SER A 7 5.43 27.47 19.23
C SER A 7 4.72 26.17 18.85
N GLY A 8 5.17 25.49 17.80
CA GLY A 8 4.56 24.25 17.29
C GLY A 8 3.20 24.50 16.67
N LEU A 9 2.78 25.76 16.51
CA LEU A 9 1.48 26.13 15.98
C LEU A 9 1.49 26.18 14.44
N ALA A 10 0.38 25.80 13.85
CA ALA A 10 0.09 25.87 12.43
C ALA A 10 -1.29 26.50 12.20
N TYR A 11 -1.49 27.05 11.01
CA TYR A 11 -2.79 27.54 10.56
C TYR A 11 -3.32 26.63 9.46
N THR A 12 -4.57 26.24 9.58
CA THR A 12 -5.30 25.58 8.49
C THR A 12 -5.61 26.57 7.37
N GLU A 13 -6.08 26.08 6.21
CA GLU A 13 -6.41 26.93 5.05
C GLU A 13 -7.46 28.02 5.36
N ASN A 14 -8.33 27.78 6.35
CA ASN A 14 -9.32 28.74 6.83
C ASN A 14 -8.85 29.57 8.04
N GLY A 15 -7.55 29.55 8.36
CA GLY A 15 -6.95 30.36 9.42
C GLY A 15 -7.19 29.86 10.85
N ALA A 16 -7.71 28.64 11.03
CA ALA A 16 -7.86 28.07 12.37
C ALA A 16 -6.50 27.66 12.93
N ILE A 17 -6.30 27.89 14.23
CA ILE A 17 -5.06 27.56 14.94
C ILE A 17 -5.07 26.06 15.29
N GLY A 18 -3.99 25.36 14.98
CA GLY A 18 -3.73 23.98 15.38
C GLY A 18 -2.25 23.75 15.69
N TYR A 19 -1.88 22.51 16.00
CA TYR A 19 -0.47 22.11 16.14
C TYR A 19 0.05 21.54 14.82
N LYS A 20 1.36 21.76 14.55
CA LYS A 20 2.07 21.20 13.38
C LYS A 20 2.14 19.67 13.40
N THR A 21 2.14 19.08 14.59
CA THR A 21 2.32 17.65 14.83
C THR A 21 1.61 17.25 16.11
N SER A 22 1.12 16.02 16.17
CA SER A 22 0.64 15.37 17.40
C SER A 22 1.76 14.81 18.28
N GLY A 23 3.01 14.81 17.79
CA GLY A 23 4.14 14.11 18.40
C GLY A 23 4.14 12.59 18.14
N LYS A 24 3.24 12.11 17.28
CA LYS A 24 3.12 10.69 16.88
C LYS A 24 3.09 10.59 15.36
N GLU A 25 4.11 9.94 14.79
CA GLU A 25 4.34 9.92 13.35
C GLU A 25 3.17 9.28 12.59
N LEU A 26 2.64 8.16 13.09
CA LEU A 26 1.53 7.48 12.43
C LEU A 26 0.23 8.31 12.45
N LEU A 27 -0.02 9.00 13.57
CA LEU A 27 -1.20 9.85 13.71
C LEU A 27 -1.12 11.02 12.73
N ASP A 28 0.05 11.65 12.61
CA ASP A 28 0.29 12.76 11.69
C ASP A 28 0.10 12.33 10.22
N ILE A 29 0.59 11.15 9.83
CA ILE A 29 0.36 10.63 8.49
C ILE A 29 -1.12 10.33 8.26
N ASN A 30 -1.82 9.78 9.25
CA ASN A 30 -3.24 9.47 9.12
C ASN A 30 -4.08 10.74 8.84
N PHE A 31 -3.78 11.85 9.51
CA PHE A 31 -4.45 13.13 9.24
C PHE A 31 -4.02 13.76 7.91
N ALA A 32 -2.78 13.52 7.46
CA ALA A 32 -2.27 14.06 6.21
C ALA A 32 -2.62 13.23 4.95
N ILE A 33 -3.22 12.05 5.11
CA ILE A 33 -3.30 11.03 4.06
C ILE A 33 -3.93 11.55 2.75
N THR A 34 -4.98 12.37 2.84
CA THR A 34 -5.68 12.94 1.68
C THR A 34 -4.86 14.02 0.98
N SER A 35 -4.12 14.84 1.74
CA SER A 35 -3.21 15.86 1.24
C SER A 35 -1.96 15.26 0.56
N MET A 36 -1.65 13.98 0.83
CA MET A 36 -0.48 13.30 0.27
C MET A 36 -0.68 12.79 -1.16
N ARG A 37 -1.89 12.86 -1.73
CA ARG A 37 -2.19 12.33 -3.08
C ARG A 37 -1.25 12.84 -4.18
N ASN A 38 -0.89 14.12 -4.10
CA ASN A 38 -0.02 14.80 -5.06
C ASN A 38 1.40 15.04 -4.53
N MET A 39 1.73 14.49 -3.36
CA MET A 39 3.04 14.64 -2.74
C MET A 39 4.11 13.83 -3.46
N ASP A 40 5.35 14.31 -3.44
CA ASP A 40 6.50 13.62 -3.99
C ASP A 40 6.70 12.24 -3.32
N GLU A 41 7.13 11.25 -4.11
CA GLU A 41 7.29 9.88 -3.62
C GLU A 41 8.32 9.75 -2.51
N ASN A 42 9.41 10.53 -2.54
CA ASN A 42 10.43 10.47 -1.49
C ASN A 42 9.90 11.06 -0.18
N GLN A 43 9.11 12.13 -0.26
CA GLN A 43 8.45 12.70 0.92
C GLN A 43 7.45 11.73 1.53
N ILE A 44 6.68 11.03 0.70
CA ILE A 44 5.77 9.96 1.11
C ILE A 44 6.56 8.86 1.82
N LYS A 45 7.60 8.31 1.19
CA LYS A 45 8.45 7.24 1.76
C LYS A 45 9.07 7.65 3.09
N GLU A 46 9.61 8.86 3.20
CA GLU A 46 10.25 9.34 4.42
C GLU A 46 9.25 9.49 5.57
N LYS A 47 8.03 9.97 5.31
CA LYS A 47 6.96 9.99 6.32
C LYS A 47 6.68 8.58 6.84
N TYR A 48 6.43 7.63 5.94
CA TYR A 48 6.11 6.26 6.35
C TYR A 48 7.27 5.57 7.08
N ARG A 49 8.51 5.81 6.65
CA ARG A 49 9.70 5.33 7.35
C ARG A 49 9.73 5.77 8.81
N LYS A 50 9.41 7.02 9.11
CA LYS A 50 9.34 7.52 10.48
C LYS A 50 8.27 6.80 11.30
N ALA A 51 7.06 6.69 10.75
CA ALA A 51 5.98 5.96 11.43
C ALA A 51 6.29 4.48 11.63
N PHE A 52 6.91 3.83 10.65
CA PHE A 52 7.32 2.44 10.73
C PHE A 52 8.44 2.20 11.75
N ASN A 53 9.39 3.13 11.87
CA ASN A 53 10.44 3.07 12.89
C ASN A 53 9.91 3.37 14.31
N GLU A 54 8.86 4.17 14.43
CA GLU A 54 8.20 4.44 15.71
C GLU A 54 7.44 3.19 16.20
N GLU A 55 6.60 2.60 15.33
CA GLU A 55 5.93 1.33 15.62
C GLU A 55 5.64 0.56 14.31
N ASN A 56 6.42 -0.49 14.06
CA ASN A 56 6.37 -1.28 12.84
C ASN A 56 5.03 -2.01 12.65
N MET A 57 4.50 -2.65 13.69
CA MET A 57 3.28 -3.46 13.62
C MET A 57 2.08 -2.56 13.36
N LEU A 58 2.03 -1.41 14.03
CA LEU A 58 0.94 -0.46 13.85
C LEU A 58 1.00 0.21 12.46
N ALA A 59 2.19 0.53 11.97
CA ALA A 59 2.38 1.07 10.63
C ALA A 59 1.98 0.10 9.51
N VAL A 60 2.20 -1.21 9.68
CA VAL A 60 1.74 -2.24 8.72
C VAL A 60 0.23 -2.38 8.78
N LYS A 61 -0.38 -2.44 9.96
CA LYS A 61 -1.85 -2.47 10.10
C LYS A 61 -2.49 -1.23 9.46
N TRP A 62 -1.92 -0.07 9.72
CA TRP A 62 -2.37 1.18 9.12
C TRP A 62 -2.21 1.20 7.60
N LEU A 63 -1.14 0.62 7.06
CA LEU A 63 -0.95 0.50 5.61
C LEU A 63 -2.11 -0.26 4.95
N PHE A 64 -2.59 -1.34 5.58
CA PHE A 64 -3.75 -2.08 5.09
C PHE A 64 -5.06 -1.30 5.25
N TYR A 65 -5.24 -0.58 6.35
CA TYR A 65 -6.36 0.36 6.51
C TYR A 65 -6.35 1.47 5.44
N ALA A 66 -5.19 2.06 5.17
CA ALA A 66 -5.02 3.08 4.15
C ALA A 66 -5.40 2.53 2.76
N ARG A 67 -5.05 1.28 2.47
CA ARG A 67 -5.41 0.64 1.21
C ARG A 67 -6.85 0.21 1.12
N ASP A 68 -7.45 -0.24 2.22
CA ASP A 68 -8.74 -0.91 2.22
C ASP A 68 -9.78 -0.10 1.42
N CYS A 69 -10.21 -0.66 0.28
CA CYS A 69 -11.15 0.01 -0.62
C CYS A 69 -12.62 -0.25 -0.29
N ARG A 70 -12.90 -1.04 0.76
CA ARG A 70 -14.24 -1.33 1.24
C ARG A 70 -14.53 -0.53 2.50
N ASP A 71 -13.67 -0.69 3.51
CA ASP A 71 -13.92 -0.17 4.87
C ASP A 71 -12.83 0.80 5.36
N GLY A 72 -11.84 1.12 4.53
CA GLY A 72 -10.78 2.09 4.84
C GLY A 72 -10.72 3.27 3.88
N VAL A 73 -9.52 3.79 3.65
CA VAL A 73 -9.35 5.06 2.90
C VAL A 73 -9.33 4.83 1.38
N GLY A 74 -8.94 3.64 0.92
CA GLY A 74 -8.86 3.31 -0.50
C GLY A 74 -7.65 3.92 -1.25
N GLU A 75 -6.62 4.37 -0.53
CA GLU A 75 -5.44 5.04 -1.09
C GLU A 75 -4.49 4.09 -1.81
N ARG A 76 -4.71 3.93 -3.12
CA ARG A 76 -3.93 3.00 -3.96
C ARG A 76 -2.48 3.44 -4.18
N ARG A 77 -2.25 4.73 -4.47
CA ARG A 77 -0.90 5.24 -4.81
C ARG A 77 0.04 5.12 -3.61
N LEU A 78 -0.41 5.62 -2.46
CA LEU A 78 0.35 5.55 -1.20
C LEU A 78 0.66 4.10 -0.83
N PHE A 79 -0.35 3.22 -0.89
CA PHE A 79 -0.15 1.81 -0.60
C PHE A 79 0.95 1.19 -1.46
N ARG A 80 0.94 1.40 -2.78
CA ARG A 80 1.95 0.82 -3.68
C ARG A 80 3.34 1.36 -3.41
N ILE A 81 3.47 2.67 -3.12
CA ILE A 81 4.75 3.30 -2.78
C ILE A 81 5.32 2.70 -1.49
N TYR A 82 4.48 2.52 -0.46
CA TYR A 82 4.90 1.95 0.82
C TYR A 82 5.17 0.46 0.74
N LEU A 83 4.39 -0.28 -0.04
CA LEU A 83 4.60 -1.70 -0.27
C LEU A 83 5.92 -1.96 -1.03
N ASP A 84 6.25 -1.14 -2.04
CA ASP A 84 7.55 -1.16 -2.73
C ASP A 84 8.70 -0.80 -1.79
N TYR A 85 8.50 0.18 -0.90
CA TYR A 85 9.49 0.50 0.13
C TYR A 85 9.76 -0.70 1.05
N LEU A 86 8.69 -1.29 1.60
CA LEU A 86 8.79 -2.45 2.50
C LEU A 86 9.36 -3.69 1.82
N SER A 87 9.07 -3.92 0.53
CA SER A 87 9.62 -5.08 -0.17
C SER A 87 11.14 -5.00 -0.30
N LYS A 88 11.70 -3.78 -0.35
CA LYS A 88 13.14 -3.52 -0.42
C LYS A 88 13.82 -3.49 0.94
N THR A 89 13.15 -3.00 1.98
CA THR A 89 13.76 -2.84 3.32
C THR A 89 13.44 -3.97 4.29
N ASN A 90 12.25 -4.58 4.17
CA ASN A 90 11.72 -5.58 5.08
C ASN A 90 10.90 -6.65 4.32
N PRO A 91 11.50 -7.37 3.37
CA PRO A 91 10.78 -8.30 2.48
C PRO A 91 9.99 -9.37 3.24
N GLU A 92 10.49 -9.85 4.38
CA GLU A 92 9.81 -10.86 5.20
C GLU A 92 8.46 -10.38 5.76
N ILE A 93 8.32 -9.09 6.05
CA ILE A 93 7.03 -8.51 6.46
C ILE A 93 6.06 -8.56 5.29
N VAL A 94 6.51 -8.19 4.09
CA VAL A 94 5.67 -8.24 2.87
C VAL A 94 5.28 -9.67 2.54
N ARG A 95 6.21 -10.63 2.65
CA ARG A 95 5.94 -12.06 2.47
C ARG A 95 4.84 -12.55 3.43
N ALA A 96 4.88 -12.13 4.69
CA ALA A 96 3.90 -12.51 5.70
C ALA A 96 2.48 -11.96 5.43
N VAL A 97 2.35 -10.83 4.75
CA VAL A 97 1.05 -10.17 4.48
C VAL A 97 0.61 -10.27 3.01
N LEU A 98 1.36 -10.98 2.17
CA LEU A 98 1.16 -11.00 0.72
C LEU A 98 -0.25 -11.45 0.31
N SER A 99 -0.78 -12.46 1.00
CA SER A 99 -2.13 -13.00 0.79
C SER A 99 -3.25 -12.04 1.20
N LEU A 100 -2.97 -11.05 2.06
CA LEU A 100 -3.93 -10.04 2.49
C LEU A 100 -4.09 -8.91 1.48
N ILE A 101 -3.11 -8.72 0.58
CA ILE A 101 -3.10 -7.60 -0.37
C ILE A 101 -4.35 -7.60 -1.26
N PRO A 102 -4.79 -8.73 -1.86
CA PRO A 102 -6.00 -8.75 -2.65
C PRO A 102 -7.28 -8.62 -1.82
N GLU A 103 -7.23 -8.96 -0.53
CA GLU A 103 -8.39 -8.91 0.37
C GLU A 103 -8.76 -7.46 0.71
N TYR A 104 -7.80 -6.68 1.20
CA TYR A 104 -8.00 -5.25 1.46
C TYR A 104 -7.91 -4.41 0.19
N GLY A 105 -7.20 -4.91 -0.82
CA GLY A 105 -6.89 -4.18 -2.03
C GLY A 105 -7.47 -4.79 -3.29
N ARG A 106 -6.58 -5.03 -4.25
CA ARG A 106 -6.89 -5.63 -5.54
C ARG A 106 -5.74 -6.55 -5.92
N TRP A 107 -6.06 -7.58 -6.69
CA TRP A 107 -5.08 -8.53 -7.20
C TRP A 107 -3.93 -7.88 -7.98
N ASN A 108 -4.20 -6.82 -8.74
CA ASN A 108 -3.16 -6.13 -9.50
C ASN A 108 -2.21 -5.25 -8.64
N ASP A 109 -2.44 -5.12 -7.34
CA ASP A 109 -1.48 -4.48 -6.44
C ASP A 109 -0.26 -5.37 -6.19
N LEU A 110 -0.42 -6.70 -6.30
CA LEU A 110 0.69 -7.66 -6.21
C LEU A 110 1.74 -7.48 -7.31
N PHE A 111 1.33 -7.01 -8.49
CA PHE A 111 2.22 -6.93 -9.64
C PHE A 111 3.31 -5.86 -9.51
N GLY A 112 3.14 -4.90 -8.60
CA GLY A 112 4.19 -3.95 -8.24
C GLY A 112 5.40 -4.61 -7.56
N LEU A 113 5.28 -5.87 -7.15
CA LEU A 113 6.33 -6.65 -6.49
C LEU A 113 7.09 -7.60 -7.44
N LEU A 114 6.70 -7.67 -8.72
CA LEU A 114 7.33 -8.56 -9.71
C LEU A 114 8.74 -8.12 -10.14
N ASP A 115 9.13 -6.89 -9.83
CA ASP A 115 10.45 -6.34 -10.14
C ASP A 115 11.52 -6.64 -9.07
N GLY A 116 11.18 -7.34 -7.98
CA GLY A 116 12.10 -7.63 -6.87
C GLY A 116 12.08 -9.09 -6.39
N ASP A 117 12.67 -9.31 -5.22
CA ASP A 117 12.94 -10.64 -4.65
C ASP A 117 11.69 -11.45 -4.25
N LEU A 118 10.51 -10.82 -4.28
CA LEU A 118 9.22 -11.44 -3.95
C LEU A 118 8.47 -11.98 -5.17
N ASN A 119 9.10 -11.97 -6.34
CA ASN A 119 8.48 -12.39 -7.60
C ASN A 119 7.89 -13.82 -7.50
N ASP A 120 8.67 -14.79 -7.00
CA ASP A 120 8.21 -16.17 -6.82
C ASP A 120 7.07 -16.29 -5.80
N ASP A 121 7.12 -15.52 -4.70
CA ASP A 121 6.06 -15.50 -3.70
C ASP A 121 4.75 -14.97 -4.29
N VAL A 122 4.83 -13.90 -5.10
CA VAL A 122 3.68 -13.33 -5.82
C VAL A 122 3.09 -14.34 -6.78
N PHE A 123 3.91 -14.99 -7.60
CA PHE A 123 3.44 -16.03 -8.52
C PHE A 123 2.80 -17.19 -7.77
N ASN A 124 3.35 -17.61 -6.64
CA ASN A 124 2.77 -18.67 -5.82
C ASN A 124 1.39 -18.30 -5.27
N VAL A 125 1.21 -17.06 -4.78
CA VAL A 125 -0.11 -16.56 -4.32
C VAL A 125 -1.13 -16.60 -5.46
N ILE A 126 -0.77 -16.07 -6.63
CA ILE A 126 -1.67 -16.03 -7.80
C ILE A 126 -1.99 -17.44 -8.29
N LYS A 127 -0.97 -18.30 -8.45
CA LYS A 127 -1.11 -19.67 -8.94
C LYS A 127 -2.01 -20.50 -8.02
N ASN A 128 -1.82 -20.37 -6.71
CA ASN A 128 -2.63 -21.09 -5.73
C ASN A 128 -4.09 -20.60 -5.77
N GLN A 129 -4.32 -19.29 -5.83
CA GLN A 129 -5.67 -18.77 -5.96
C GLN A 129 -6.37 -19.22 -7.24
N LEU A 130 -5.70 -19.16 -8.40
CA LEU A 130 -6.31 -19.58 -9.67
C LEU A 130 -6.63 -21.08 -9.69
N LYS A 131 -5.81 -21.92 -9.05
CA LYS A 131 -6.11 -23.34 -8.86
C LYS A 131 -7.36 -23.54 -8.00
N GLU A 132 -7.46 -22.80 -6.91
CA GLU A 132 -8.61 -22.85 -6.01
C GLU A 132 -9.88 -22.35 -6.72
N ASP A 133 -9.81 -21.23 -7.43
CA ASP A 133 -10.91 -20.69 -8.23
C ASP A 133 -11.38 -21.70 -9.29
N LYS A 134 -10.46 -22.40 -9.96
CA LYS A 134 -10.81 -23.46 -10.92
C LYS A 134 -11.51 -24.64 -10.28
N LYS A 135 -11.12 -25.02 -9.06
CA LYS A 135 -11.79 -26.08 -8.29
C LYS A 135 -13.18 -25.63 -7.85
N ASN A 136 -13.29 -24.44 -7.25
CA ASN A 136 -14.55 -23.87 -6.78
C ASN A 136 -15.55 -23.65 -7.92
N MET A 137 -15.09 -23.23 -9.09
CA MET A 137 -15.93 -23.12 -10.29
C MET A 137 -16.54 -24.47 -10.70
N LYS A 138 -15.79 -25.58 -10.64
CA LYS A 138 -16.31 -26.93 -10.95
C LYS A 138 -17.32 -27.41 -9.91
N GLU A 139 -17.14 -26.99 -8.67
CA GLU A 139 -17.99 -27.35 -7.53
C GLU A 139 -19.17 -26.37 -7.33
N ASN A 140 -19.36 -25.41 -8.25
CA ASN A 140 -20.36 -24.34 -8.17
C ASN A 140 -20.30 -23.52 -6.86
N LYS A 141 -19.07 -23.26 -6.39
CA LYS A 141 -18.75 -22.42 -5.23
C LYS A 141 -18.29 -21.02 -5.67
N SER A 142 -18.26 -20.10 -4.71
CA SER A 142 -17.70 -18.75 -4.92
C SER A 142 -16.23 -18.81 -5.34
N ILE A 143 -15.84 -17.93 -6.26
CA ILE A 143 -14.46 -17.77 -6.74
C ILE A 143 -13.97 -16.35 -6.43
N SER A 144 -12.66 -16.17 -6.38
CA SER A 144 -12.06 -14.84 -6.27
C SER A 144 -12.13 -14.05 -7.58
N LEU A 145 -11.75 -12.78 -7.51
CA LEU A 145 -11.55 -11.94 -8.70
C LEU A 145 -10.14 -12.05 -9.30
N CYS A 146 -9.33 -13.03 -8.90
CA CYS A 146 -7.93 -13.15 -9.34
C CYS A 146 -7.80 -13.13 -10.86
N ALA A 147 -8.55 -13.99 -11.55
CA ALA A 147 -8.51 -14.09 -13.01
C ALA A 147 -8.87 -12.78 -13.73
N LYS A 148 -9.82 -12.00 -13.18
CA LYS A 148 -10.24 -10.70 -13.74
C LYS A 148 -9.09 -9.69 -13.84
N TRP A 149 -8.14 -9.77 -12.91
CA TRP A 149 -7.05 -8.81 -12.79
C TRP A 149 -5.74 -9.28 -13.44
N MET A 150 -5.71 -10.49 -14.01
CA MET A 150 -4.53 -10.96 -14.73
C MET A 150 -4.24 -10.07 -15.94
N PRO A 151 -2.96 -9.80 -16.25
CA PRO A 151 -2.60 -9.06 -17.45
C PRO A 151 -3.17 -9.77 -18.70
N SER A 152 -3.65 -8.98 -19.66
CA SER A 152 -4.23 -9.48 -20.91
C SER A 152 -3.43 -8.97 -22.09
N ILE A 153 -3.18 -9.82 -23.08
CA ILE A 153 -2.44 -9.45 -24.30
C ILE A 153 -3.10 -8.31 -25.08
N ASN A 154 -4.40 -8.12 -24.88
CA ASN A 154 -5.20 -7.08 -25.52
C ASN A 154 -5.25 -5.77 -24.72
N THR A 155 -4.45 -5.63 -23.65
CA THR A 155 -4.45 -4.41 -22.84
C THR A 155 -3.83 -3.23 -23.56
N SER A 156 -4.44 -2.05 -23.43
CA SER A 156 -3.88 -0.79 -23.90
C SER A 156 -2.86 -0.19 -22.92
N SER A 157 -2.78 -0.72 -21.70
CA SER A 157 -1.87 -0.22 -20.67
C SER A 157 -0.45 -0.76 -20.86
N ASN A 158 0.51 0.12 -21.12
CA ASN A 158 1.93 -0.26 -21.22
C ASN A 158 2.43 -0.96 -19.95
N LEU A 159 1.99 -0.52 -18.77
CA LEU A 159 2.35 -1.17 -17.51
C LEU A 159 1.89 -2.63 -17.46
N GLN A 160 0.66 -2.92 -17.93
CA GLN A 160 0.17 -4.29 -17.96
C GLN A 160 0.87 -5.14 -19.02
N LYS A 161 1.33 -4.55 -20.13
CA LYS A 161 2.16 -5.25 -21.12
C LYS A 161 3.50 -5.67 -20.50
N ASN A 162 4.14 -4.79 -19.73
CA ASN A 162 5.39 -5.13 -19.04
C ASN A 162 5.21 -6.31 -18.07
N TRP A 163 4.05 -6.42 -17.41
CA TRP A 163 3.77 -7.56 -16.54
C TRP A 163 3.55 -8.89 -17.28
N LEU A 164 3.21 -8.87 -18.58
CA LEU A 164 3.13 -10.10 -19.40
C LEU A 164 4.51 -10.65 -19.78
N GLU A 165 5.52 -9.79 -19.80
CA GLU A 165 6.89 -10.15 -20.17
C GLU A 165 7.68 -10.74 -18.98
N LYS A 166 7.11 -10.71 -17.78
CA LYS A 166 7.65 -11.24 -16.52
C LYS A 166 7.25 -12.69 -16.33
#